data_AF-A0A5B0R2M0-F1
#
_entry.id   AF-A0A5B0R2M0-F1
#
_cell.length_a   1.000
_cell.length_b   1.000
_cell.length_c   1.000
_cell.angle_alpha   90.00
_cell.angle_beta   90.00
_cell.angle_gamma   90.00
#
_symmetry.space_group_name_H-M   'P 1'
#
loop_
_entity.id
_entity.type
_entity.pdbx_description
1 polymer ?
#
loop_
_entity_poly.entity_id
_entity_poly.type
_entity_poly.pdbx_seq_one_letter_code
_entity_poly.pdbx_strand_id
1 'polypeptide(L)'
;MEANPNLQHNIGSYFTSLGKPLDSDFIVRFSKARVVQLTKKAADQEGEDKFFLTAEELIHDLPLHIDLKEEIYRYSLIEGFEKILKELRPSIQNVIEDIAQKQIGNFLSQPSSIRPQLESYVETMDEGAYERWTQFRPFTMFQNLNQSPQDFERILYAIEKRKEDLPKTDYEALKSVSSNRRSFRGKIRHMMTREKKKVDEIMDHRGVGTEYATKAQYINFLEKLESDAVNSNPVNYPYIEYLFQKGIIDSSIHSKWIPVDKITRKDFLESLGTREDFTKILLAKFKKDLLNQIENPQEMKNQITNIEKKASQLLAKSYLEKIDNKAKSFYLTKDAFLKANSMIFDKALNAYKLEAVKEMILKPDPQELAKAYVEACAPEKVTTKHEGFKFPYQHFIDEFLSQIKIPQSIDPVSRGGIFNELENFDPRLSEIYRRPLVDGDMRLKDTPFEGLTADSRINLNNAAKMIYENWDTLNKALEERDQIPKIIKQMEDGFHEEIPRMIEIMKLIESNSRSPSPPIHPDETPKHIKMQRVNEEYQSRIKAKALPEQAKKVAEDDPAIQGKISETEDGSTKHSENNS
;
A
#
# COMPACT_ATOMS: atom_id res chain seq x y z
N MET A 1 9.79 28.04 25.65
CA MET A 1 10.39 27.27 24.54
C MET A 1 11.15 26.12 25.17
N GLU A 2 10.48 25.01 25.42
CA GLU A 2 11.17 23.76 25.77
C GLU A 2 11.30 22.96 24.48
N ALA A 3 12.54 22.63 24.11
CA ALA A 3 12.84 21.85 22.92
C ALA A 3 12.25 20.45 23.07
N ASN A 4 11.52 19.98 22.07
CA ASN A 4 10.98 18.63 22.01
C ASN A 4 12.16 17.64 22.06
N PRO A 5 12.24 16.73 23.06
CA PRO A 5 13.39 15.85 23.26
C PRO A 5 13.66 14.86 22.11
N ASN A 6 12.75 14.74 21.13
CA ASN A 6 12.94 13.93 19.94
C ASN A 6 13.80 14.59 18.83
N LEU A 7 14.15 15.88 18.96
CA LEU A 7 15.03 16.60 18.02
C LEU A 7 16.54 16.45 18.36
N GLN A 8 16.93 15.36 19.04
CA GLN A 8 18.32 15.13 19.47
C GLN A 8 19.30 14.78 18.33
N HIS A 9 18.82 14.61 17.09
CA HIS A 9 19.70 14.56 15.93
C HIS A 9 20.20 15.97 15.58
N ASN A 10 21.51 16.09 15.33
CA ASN A 10 22.12 17.34 14.88
C ASN A 10 21.35 17.86 13.66
N ILE A 11 20.68 19.02 13.78
CA ILE A 11 19.85 19.62 12.72
C ILE A 11 20.60 19.68 11.37
N GLY A 12 21.93 19.81 11.39
CA GLY A 12 22.78 19.78 10.20
C GLY A 12 22.86 18.43 9.46
N SER A 13 22.34 17.33 9.99
CA SER A 13 22.25 16.03 9.30
C SER A 13 21.09 15.96 8.31
N TYR A 14 20.04 16.77 8.52
CA TYR A 14 18.87 16.83 7.62
C TYR A 14 19.15 17.60 6.34
N PHE A 15 20.06 18.58 6.40
CA PHE A 15 20.43 19.41 5.27
C PHE A 15 21.69 18.87 4.61
N THR A 16 21.61 18.56 3.32
CA THR A 16 22.77 18.18 2.53
C THR A 16 23.71 19.38 2.48
N SER A 17 24.87 19.32 3.13
CA SER A 17 25.87 20.37 2.96
C SER A 17 26.40 20.32 1.52
N LEU A 18 26.60 21.48 0.89
CA LEU A 18 27.18 21.59 -0.45
C LEU A 18 28.59 20.95 -0.58
N GLY A 19 29.19 20.50 0.53
CA GLY A 19 30.45 19.78 0.59
C GLY A 19 30.36 18.27 0.83
N LYS A 20 29.15 17.68 0.98
CA LYS A 20 28.93 16.22 1.02
C LYS A 20 28.40 15.74 -0.34
N PRO A 21 28.68 14.49 -0.75
CA PRO A 21 28.08 13.93 -1.97
C PRO A 21 26.56 14.00 -1.84
N LEU A 22 25.91 14.63 -2.82
CA LEU A 22 24.46 14.66 -2.91
C LEU A 22 23.94 13.21 -3.08
N ASP A 23 22.84 12.90 -2.40
CA ASP A 23 22.16 11.62 -2.58
C ASP A 23 21.80 11.42 -4.07
N SER A 24 22.06 10.22 -4.59
CA SER A 24 21.74 9.87 -5.97
C SER A 24 20.26 10.07 -6.30
N ASP A 25 19.36 9.81 -5.34
CA ASP A 25 17.91 10.02 -5.54
C ASP A 25 17.56 11.51 -5.64
N PHE A 26 18.18 12.35 -4.79
CA PHE A 26 18.03 13.80 -4.82
C PHE A 26 18.42 14.38 -6.20
N ILE A 27 19.58 13.98 -6.73
CA ILE A 27 20.04 14.44 -8.04
C ILE A 27 19.07 14.00 -9.14
N VAL A 28 18.60 12.75 -9.10
CA VAL A 28 17.71 12.21 -10.12
C VAL A 28 16.35 12.92 -10.10
N ARG A 29 15.75 13.14 -8.93
CA ARG A 29 14.46 13.84 -8.80
C ARG A 29 14.56 15.29 -9.26
N PHE A 30 15.56 16.02 -8.79
CA PHE A 30 15.81 17.41 -9.22
C PHE A 30 16.04 17.50 -10.74
N SER A 31 16.90 16.65 -11.29
CA SER A 31 17.22 16.67 -12.73
C SER A 31 16.00 16.38 -13.59
N LYS A 32 15.15 15.41 -13.20
CA LYS A 32 13.89 15.12 -13.89
C LYS A 32 12.95 16.31 -13.87
N ALA A 33 12.76 16.95 -12.71
CA ALA A 33 11.91 18.12 -12.59
C ALA A 33 12.41 19.27 -13.47
N ARG A 34 13.73 19.51 -13.47
CA ARG A 34 14.37 20.54 -14.31
C ARG A 34 14.26 20.24 -15.80
N VAL A 35 14.38 18.97 -16.22
CA VAL A 35 14.16 18.57 -17.61
C VAL A 35 12.71 18.90 -18.03
N VAL A 36 11.72 18.60 -17.21
CA VAL A 36 10.32 18.93 -17.49
C VAL A 36 10.13 20.44 -17.61
N GLN A 37 10.72 21.22 -16.70
CA GLN A 37 10.69 22.68 -16.75
C GLN A 37 11.30 23.24 -18.06
N LEU A 38 12.48 22.73 -18.47
CA LEU A 38 13.19 23.18 -19.66
C LEU A 38 12.52 22.74 -20.98
N THR A 39 11.75 21.66 -20.95
CA THR A 39 11.11 21.08 -22.15
C THR A 39 9.65 21.48 -22.33
N LYS A 40 9.02 22.09 -21.31
CA LYS A 40 7.71 22.71 -21.47
C LYS A 40 7.79 23.80 -22.54
N LYS A 41 7.11 23.58 -23.68
CA LYS A 41 6.70 24.68 -24.56
C LYS A 41 5.96 25.68 -23.69
N ALA A 42 6.39 26.94 -23.70
CA ALA A 42 5.80 28.04 -22.95
C ALA A 42 4.27 27.97 -23.07
N ALA A 43 3.65 27.40 -22.05
CA ALA A 43 2.21 27.39 -21.91
C ALA A 43 1.95 28.52 -20.93
N ASP A 44 1.33 29.59 -21.46
CA ASP A 44 0.80 30.70 -20.70
C ASP A 44 -0.12 30.17 -19.60
N GLN A 45 0.43 29.99 -18.41
CA GLN A 45 -0.32 29.81 -17.18
C GLN A 45 0.26 30.76 -16.12
N GLU A 46 0.13 32.05 -16.42
CA GLU A 46 -0.04 33.06 -15.38
C GLU A 46 -1.39 32.82 -14.71
N GLY A 47 -1.37 31.94 -13.70
CA GLY A 47 -2.38 31.88 -12.65
C GLY A 47 -1.65 32.03 -11.34
N GLU A 48 -1.80 33.18 -10.69
CA GLU A 48 -1.50 33.32 -9.26
C GLU A 48 -2.42 32.36 -8.47
N ASP A 49 -1.88 31.76 -7.41
CA ASP A 49 -2.52 30.78 -6.51
C ASP A 49 -2.59 29.31 -6.96
N LYS A 50 -1.51 28.76 -7.54
CA LYS A 50 -1.35 27.30 -7.64
C LYS A 50 -0.79 26.73 -6.34
N PHE A 51 -1.50 25.77 -5.73
CA PHE A 51 -1.03 24.99 -4.59
C PHE A 51 -0.16 23.82 -5.07
N PHE A 52 1.04 23.67 -4.49
CA PHE A 52 2.01 22.63 -4.86
C PHE A 52 2.09 21.54 -3.79
N LEU A 53 2.10 20.27 -4.19
CA LEU A 53 2.22 19.15 -3.25
C LEU A 53 3.68 18.73 -3.05
N THR A 54 4.55 18.94 -4.05
CA THR A 54 5.98 18.66 -3.94
C THR A 54 6.84 19.78 -4.53
N ALA A 55 8.13 19.79 -4.18
CA ALA A 55 9.09 20.75 -4.72
C ALA A 55 9.36 20.53 -6.22
N GLU A 56 9.30 19.28 -6.70
CA GLU A 56 9.44 18.95 -8.13
C GLU A 56 8.29 19.51 -8.96
N GLU A 57 7.04 19.38 -8.49
CA GLU A 57 5.88 19.99 -9.14
C GLU A 57 6.02 21.50 -9.27
N LEU A 58 6.63 22.13 -8.25
CA LEU A 58 6.88 23.57 -8.23
C LEU A 58 7.98 23.97 -9.22
N ILE A 59 9.08 23.21 -9.29
CA ILE A 59 10.16 23.42 -10.24
C ILE A 59 9.64 23.42 -11.68
N HIS A 60 8.67 22.56 -12.02
CA HIS A 60 8.06 22.54 -13.36
C HIS A 60 7.46 23.87 -13.81
N ASP A 61 7.12 24.77 -12.88
CA ASP A 61 6.44 26.04 -13.12
C ASP A 61 7.32 27.26 -12.79
N LEU A 62 8.60 27.05 -12.48
CA LEU A 62 9.57 28.11 -12.26
C LEU A 62 10.05 28.73 -13.59
N PRO A 63 10.46 30.02 -13.59
CA PRO A 63 11.15 30.64 -14.73
C PRO A 63 12.36 29.83 -15.26
N LEU A 64 12.55 29.81 -16.58
CA LEU A 64 13.64 29.06 -17.22
C LEU A 64 15.04 29.56 -16.83
N HIS A 65 15.17 30.87 -16.60
CA HIS A 65 16.45 31.55 -16.33
C HIS A 65 16.65 31.85 -14.84
N ILE A 66 16.86 30.79 -14.05
CA ILE A 66 17.22 30.88 -12.62
C ILE A 66 18.66 30.39 -12.44
N ASP A 67 19.38 30.95 -11.47
CA ASP A 67 20.70 30.43 -11.09
C ASP A 67 20.58 29.01 -10.53
N LEU A 68 21.19 28.06 -11.23
CA LEU A 68 21.07 26.63 -10.91
C LEU A 68 21.64 26.30 -9.54
N LYS A 69 22.68 27.01 -9.09
CA LYS A 69 23.28 26.76 -7.76
C LYS A 69 22.32 27.18 -6.66
N GLU A 70 21.70 28.34 -6.81
CA GLU A 70 20.68 28.85 -5.90
C GLU A 70 19.43 27.95 -5.89
N GLU A 71 18.99 27.46 -7.06
CA GLU A 71 17.87 26.54 -7.19
C GLU A 71 18.12 25.20 -6.48
N ILE A 72 19.30 24.58 -6.71
CA ILE A 72 19.73 23.35 -6.03
C ILE A 72 19.81 23.56 -4.52
N TYR A 73 20.37 24.69 -4.07
CA TYR A 73 20.47 25.02 -2.66
C TYR A 73 19.09 25.14 -2.01
N ARG A 74 18.16 25.87 -2.63
CA ARG A 74 16.79 26.05 -2.15
C ARG A 74 16.00 24.73 -2.13
N TYR A 75 16.14 23.90 -3.16
CA TYR A 75 15.57 22.55 -3.19
C TYR A 75 16.11 21.68 -2.03
N SER A 76 17.42 21.76 -1.74
CA SER A 76 18.01 21.03 -0.60
C SER A 76 17.51 21.50 0.77
N LEU A 77 17.22 22.79 0.93
CA LEU A 77 16.61 23.33 2.15
C LEU A 77 15.19 22.82 2.35
N ILE A 78 14.39 22.78 1.29
CA ILE A 78 13.01 22.26 1.34
C ILE A 78 13.01 20.77 1.67
N GLU A 79 13.82 19.96 0.99
CA GLU A 79 13.93 18.51 1.25
C GLU A 79 14.41 18.23 2.69
N GLY A 80 15.41 18.98 3.17
CA GLY A 80 15.89 18.85 4.54
C GLY A 80 14.81 19.21 5.57
N PHE A 81 14.05 20.27 5.31
CA PHE A 81 12.93 20.67 6.17
C PHE A 81 11.79 19.65 6.15
N GLU A 82 11.46 19.06 5.00
CA GLU A 82 10.44 18.01 4.91
C GLU A 82 10.82 16.75 5.72
N LYS A 83 12.11 16.43 5.83
CA LYS A 83 12.59 15.35 6.73
C LYS A 83 12.32 15.69 8.20
N ILE A 84 12.57 16.93 8.60
CA ILE A 84 12.26 17.40 9.97
C ILE A 84 10.75 17.29 10.23
N LEU A 85 9.90 17.72 9.30
CA LEU A 85 8.45 17.59 9.45
C LEU A 85 8.01 16.14 9.58
N LYS A 86 8.60 15.22 8.81
CA LYS A 86 8.32 13.77 8.90
C LYS A 86 8.60 13.22 10.30
N GLU A 87 9.66 13.66 10.96
CA GLU A 87 9.98 13.24 12.33
C GLU A 87 9.10 13.89 13.40
N LEU A 88 8.50 15.04 13.10
CA LEU A 88 7.54 15.68 14.00
C LEU A 88 6.16 15.01 13.95
N ARG A 89 5.78 14.37 12.83
CA ARG A 89 4.46 13.74 12.67
C ARG A 89 4.10 12.76 13.81
N PRO A 90 4.96 11.81 14.23
CA PRO A 90 4.65 10.90 15.33
C PRO A 90 4.27 11.62 16.63
N SER A 91 4.83 12.80 16.90
CA SER A 91 4.56 13.54 18.14
C SER A 91 3.13 14.08 18.25
N ILE A 92 2.46 14.30 17.12
CA ILE A 92 1.06 14.77 17.08
C ILE A 92 0.08 13.67 16.68
N GLN A 93 0.56 12.57 16.10
CA GLN A 93 -0.26 11.48 15.58
C GLN A 93 -1.23 10.93 16.62
N ASN A 94 -0.75 10.59 17.82
CA ASN A 94 -1.59 10.04 18.89
C ASN A 94 -2.73 11.00 19.30
N VAL A 95 -2.47 12.31 19.28
CA VAL A 95 -3.47 13.33 19.62
C VAL A 95 -4.52 13.44 18.53
N ILE A 96 -4.09 13.43 17.26
CA ILE A 96 -5.00 13.45 16.11
C ILE A 96 -5.89 12.20 16.12
N GLU A 97 -5.31 11.03 16.37
CA GLU A 97 -6.03 9.76 16.44
C GLU A 97 -7.06 9.72 17.57
N ASP A 98 -6.69 10.16 18.79
CA ASP A 98 -7.62 10.24 19.93
C ASP A 98 -8.79 11.21 19.65
N ILE A 99 -8.51 12.37 19.06
CA ILE A 99 -9.56 13.34 18.68
C ILE A 99 -10.46 12.77 17.58
N ALA A 100 -9.88 12.16 16.55
CA ALA A 100 -10.64 11.54 15.46
C ALA A 100 -11.55 10.42 15.98
N GLN A 101 -11.04 9.57 16.88
CA GLN A 101 -11.81 8.50 17.49
C GLN A 101 -13.00 9.03 18.30
N LYS A 102 -12.79 10.08 19.11
CA LYS A 102 -13.87 10.74 19.86
C LYS A 102 -14.91 11.36 18.94
N GLN A 103 -14.48 12.00 17.84
CA GLN A 103 -15.38 12.65 16.90
C GLN A 103 -16.23 11.64 16.12
N ILE A 104 -15.64 10.54 15.63
CA ILE A 104 -16.39 9.46 14.97
C ILE A 104 -17.35 8.78 15.97
N GLY A 105 -16.90 8.49 17.19
CA GLY A 105 -17.78 7.92 18.22
C GLY A 105 -18.97 8.83 18.55
N ASN A 106 -18.73 10.14 18.72
CA ASN A 106 -19.79 11.12 18.96
C ASN A 106 -20.72 11.26 17.76
N PHE A 107 -20.17 11.25 16.54
CA PHE A 107 -20.95 11.23 15.30
C PHE A 107 -21.91 10.03 15.35
N LEU A 108 -21.41 8.81 15.44
CA LEU A 108 -22.28 7.62 15.39
C LEU A 108 -23.29 7.50 16.54
N SER A 109 -23.05 8.17 17.68
CA SER A 109 -24.02 8.26 18.78
C SER A 109 -25.26 9.11 18.47
N GLN A 110 -25.28 9.88 17.38
CA GLN A 110 -26.39 10.76 16.98
C GLN A 110 -26.91 10.48 15.54
N PRO A 111 -27.53 9.32 15.26
CA PRO A 111 -27.86 8.91 13.89
C PRO A 111 -28.75 9.89 13.12
N SER A 112 -29.72 10.52 13.79
CA SER A 112 -30.72 11.38 13.16
C SER A 112 -30.16 12.70 12.64
N SER A 113 -29.08 13.23 13.23
CA SER A 113 -28.47 14.51 12.82
C SER A 113 -27.45 14.36 11.69
N ILE A 114 -27.16 13.12 11.29
CA ILE A 114 -26.05 12.73 10.41
C ILE A 114 -26.52 12.26 9.04
N ARG A 115 -27.74 11.75 8.98
CA ARG A 115 -28.37 11.26 7.74
C ARG A 115 -28.23 12.24 6.57
N PRO A 116 -28.51 13.55 6.71
CA PRO A 116 -28.36 14.49 5.60
C PRO A 116 -26.94 14.58 5.05
N GLN A 117 -25.92 14.48 5.90
CA GLN A 117 -24.51 14.55 5.52
C GLN A 117 -24.05 13.25 4.85
N LEU A 118 -24.53 12.09 5.32
CA LEU A 118 -24.28 10.81 4.66
C LEU A 118 -24.91 10.77 3.27
N GLU A 119 -26.18 11.14 3.15
CA GLU A 119 -26.89 11.25 1.87
C GLU A 119 -26.18 12.22 0.93
N SER A 120 -25.80 13.41 1.44
CA SER A 120 -25.05 14.40 0.68
C SER A 120 -23.72 13.85 0.15
N TYR A 121 -22.93 13.13 0.97
CA TYR A 121 -21.65 12.57 0.52
C TYR A 121 -21.86 11.44 -0.50
N VAL A 122 -22.78 10.52 -0.24
CA VAL A 122 -23.10 9.43 -1.16
C VAL A 122 -23.56 9.96 -2.52
N GLU A 123 -24.29 11.07 -2.56
CA GLU A 123 -24.72 11.68 -3.82
C GLU A 123 -23.54 12.21 -4.66
N THR A 124 -22.42 12.59 -4.03
CA THR A 124 -21.21 13.01 -4.76
C THR A 124 -20.44 11.85 -5.39
N MET A 125 -20.79 10.59 -5.07
CA MET A 125 -20.09 9.42 -5.59
C MET A 125 -20.28 9.26 -7.11
N ASP A 126 -19.16 9.04 -7.79
CA ASP A 126 -19.06 8.89 -9.23
C ASP A 126 -18.72 7.44 -9.63
N GLU A 127 -18.44 7.22 -10.92
CA GLU A 127 -18.00 5.91 -11.41
C GLU A 127 -16.72 5.41 -10.72
N GLY A 128 -15.82 6.31 -10.33
CA GLY A 128 -14.60 5.94 -9.63
C GLY A 128 -14.89 5.41 -8.22
N ALA A 129 -15.86 5.99 -7.52
CA ALA A 129 -16.34 5.46 -6.25
C ALA A 129 -17.01 4.08 -6.44
N TYR A 130 -17.88 3.94 -7.44
CA TYR A 130 -18.51 2.68 -7.77
C TYR A 130 -17.49 1.57 -8.09
N GLU A 131 -16.46 1.88 -8.87
CA GLU A 131 -15.39 0.93 -9.22
C GLU A 131 -14.59 0.50 -7.99
N ARG A 132 -14.27 1.43 -7.06
CA ARG A 132 -13.59 1.07 -5.82
C ARG A 132 -14.37 0.05 -4.99
N TRP A 133 -15.70 0.12 -5.00
CA TRP A 133 -16.57 -0.71 -4.18
C TRP A 133 -16.93 -2.03 -4.84
N THR A 134 -17.20 -2.01 -6.13
CA THR A 134 -17.71 -3.18 -6.87
C THR A 134 -16.62 -3.91 -7.64
N GLN A 135 -15.45 -3.28 -7.83
CA GLN A 135 -14.39 -3.71 -8.76
C GLN A 135 -14.83 -3.65 -10.24
N PHE A 136 -15.98 -3.05 -10.53
CA PHE A 136 -16.50 -2.88 -11.88
C PHE A 136 -16.62 -1.42 -12.22
N ARG A 137 -16.25 -1.05 -13.45
CA ARG A 137 -16.47 0.29 -13.96
C ARG A 137 -17.67 0.32 -14.92
N PRO A 138 -18.70 1.15 -14.67
CA PRO A 138 -19.90 1.21 -15.53
C PRO A 138 -19.57 1.42 -17.01
N PHE A 139 -18.60 2.30 -17.31
CA PHE A 139 -18.08 2.49 -18.66
C PHE A 139 -17.64 1.18 -19.33
N THR A 140 -16.74 0.43 -18.67
CA THR A 140 -16.19 -0.82 -19.21
C THR A 140 -17.28 -1.90 -19.34
N MET A 141 -18.20 -1.96 -18.37
CA MET A 141 -19.35 -2.87 -18.43
C MET A 141 -20.22 -2.59 -19.65
N PHE A 142 -20.56 -1.32 -19.88
CA PHE A 142 -21.36 -0.93 -21.04
C PHE A 142 -20.68 -1.33 -22.35
N GLN A 143 -19.37 -1.11 -22.47
CA GLN A 143 -18.60 -1.54 -23.64
C GLN A 143 -18.65 -3.06 -23.84
N ASN A 144 -18.45 -3.85 -22.79
CA ASN A 144 -18.47 -5.31 -22.86
C ASN A 144 -19.87 -5.87 -23.20
N LEU A 145 -20.93 -5.25 -22.69
CA LEU A 145 -22.32 -5.56 -23.06
C LEU A 145 -22.62 -5.19 -24.53
N ASN A 146 -21.95 -4.15 -25.04
CA ASN A 146 -22.08 -3.69 -26.42
C ASN A 146 -21.19 -4.47 -27.41
N GLN A 147 -20.30 -5.35 -26.93
CA GLN A 147 -19.50 -6.23 -27.77
C GLN A 147 -20.19 -7.58 -27.98
N SER A 148 -19.83 -8.26 -29.07
CA SER A 148 -20.18 -9.67 -29.24
C SER A 148 -19.22 -10.53 -28.41
N PRO A 149 -19.72 -11.57 -27.74
CA PRO A 149 -18.88 -12.47 -26.97
C PRO A 149 -17.91 -13.23 -27.87
N GLN A 150 -16.71 -13.51 -27.35
CA GLN A 150 -15.72 -14.31 -28.06
C GLN A 150 -16.18 -15.77 -28.18
N ASP A 151 -15.61 -16.50 -29.14
CA ASP A 151 -15.93 -17.92 -29.38
C ASP A 151 -15.82 -18.75 -28.09
N PHE A 152 -14.75 -18.59 -27.33
CA PHE A 152 -14.53 -19.37 -26.11
C PHE A 152 -15.56 -19.05 -25.02
N GLU A 153 -15.93 -17.77 -24.84
CA GLU A 153 -16.90 -17.34 -23.82
C GLU A 153 -18.28 -17.93 -24.12
N ARG A 154 -18.69 -17.93 -25.39
CA ARG A 154 -19.95 -18.55 -25.84
C ARG A 154 -19.95 -20.05 -25.62
N ILE A 155 -18.86 -20.73 -26.01
CA ILE A 155 -18.72 -22.17 -25.88
C ILE A 155 -18.75 -22.57 -24.40
N LEU A 156 -17.97 -21.90 -23.55
CA LEU A 156 -17.94 -22.16 -22.12
C LEU A 156 -19.32 -21.92 -21.48
N TYR A 157 -19.97 -20.79 -21.79
CA TYR A 157 -21.31 -20.48 -21.30
C TYR A 157 -22.33 -21.55 -21.70
N ALA A 158 -22.32 -22.00 -22.96
CA ALA A 158 -23.23 -23.03 -23.45
C ALA A 158 -23.01 -24.39 -22.76
N ILE A 159 -21.73 -24.74 -22.48
CA ILE A 159 -21.36 -25.95 -21.73
C ILE A 159 -21.84 -25.85 -20.28
N GLU A 160 -21.50 -24.77 -19.57
CA GLU A 160 -21.83 -24.60 -18.14
C GLU A 160 -23.34 -24.53 -17.91
N LYS A 161 -24.09 -23.87 -18.80
CA LYS A 161 -25.56 -23.80 -18.74
C LYS A 161 -26.24 -25.17 -18.81
N ARG A 162 -25.59 -26.17 -19.41
CA ARG A 162 -26.13 -27.53 -19.61
C ARG A 162 -25.27 -28.58 -18.91
N LYS A 163 -24.53 -28.18 -17.88
CA LYS A 163 -23.62 -29.06 -17.15
C LYS A 163 -24.34 -30.28 -16.57
N GLU A 164 -25.56 -30.10 -16.06
CA GLU A 164 -26.35 -31.17 -15.45
C GLU A 164 -26.92 -32.16 -16.48
N ASP A 165 -27.09 -31.72 -17.73
CA ASP A 165 -27.57 -32.54 -18.85
C ASP A 165 -26.44 -33.32 -19.55
N LEU A 166 -25.17 -33.03 -19.19
CA LEU A 166 -23.99 -33.65 -19.78
C LEU A 166 -23.45 -34.78 -18.88
N PRO A 167 -23.16 -35.98 -19.43
CA PRO A 167 -22.33 -36.96 -18.75
C PRO A 167 -20.99 -36.33 -18.34
N LYS A 168 -20.54 -36.59 -17.11
CA LYS A 168 -19.32 -35.98 -16.54
C LYS A 168 -18.10 -36.08 -17.46
N THR A 169 -17.90 -37.24 -18.09
CA THR A 169 -16.81 -37.49 -19.04
C THR A 169 -16.90 -36.64 -20.30
N ASP A 170 -18.11 -36.41 -20.81
CA ASP A 170 -18.35 -35.57 -21.97
C ASP A 170 -18.23 -34.08 -21.60
N TYR A 171 -18.68 -33.67 -20.41
CA TYR A 171 -18.47 -32.31 -19.89
C TYR A 171 -16.98 -31.94 -19.81
N GLU A 172 -16.16 -32.76 -19.15
CA GLU A 172 -14.71 -32.51 -19.02
C GLU A 172 -14.02 -32.50 -20.41
N ALA A 173 -14.44 -33.41 -21.28
CA ALA A 173 -13.97 -33.51 -22.65
C ALA A 173 -14.31 -32.28 -23.51
N LEU A 174 -15.48 -31.66 -23.32
CA LEU A 174 -15.87 -30.43 -24.03
C LEU A 174 -15.21 -29.19 -23.42
N LYS A 175 -15.07 -29.16 -22.09
CA LYS A 175 -14.41 -28.07 -21.37
C LYS A 175 -12.94 -27.92 -21.77
N SER A 176 -12.21 -29.03 -21.93
CA SER A 176 -10.80 -29.03 -22.35
C SER A 176 -10.55 -28.52 -23.79
N VAL A 177 -11.59 -28.43 -24.63
CA VAL A 177 -11.50 -27.91 -25.99
C VAL A 177 -12.28 -26.60 -26.20
N SER A 178 -12.78 -26.00 -25.12
CA SER A 178 -13.67 -24.83 -25.16
C SER A 178 -13.01 -23.57 -25.74
N SER A 179 -11.68 -23.46 -25.66
CA SER A 179 -10.89 -22.33 -26.17
C SER A 179 -10.85 -22.23 -27.69
N ASN A 180 -11.21 -23.29 -28.42
CA ASN A 180 -11.11 -23.31 -29.88
C ASN A 180 -12.39 -23.88 -30.51
N ARG A 181 -13.08 -23.04 -31.29
CA ARG A 181 -14.32 -23.41 -32.01
C ARG A 181 -14.17 -24.65 -32.89
N ARG A 182 -13.04 -24.82 -33.58
CA ARG A 182 -12.80 -25.97 -34.46
C ARG A 182 -12.61 -27.25 -33.64
N SER A 183 -11.83 -27.17 -32.56
CA SER A 183 -11.62 -28.30 -31.65
C SER A 183 -12.91 -28.70 -30.94
N PHE A 184 -13.69 -27.74 -30.46
CA PHE A 184 -15.01 -27.95 -29.87
C PHE A 184 -15.97 -28.67 -30.84
N ARG A 185 -16.12 -28.15 -32.07
CA ARG A 185 -16.92 -28.81 -33.12
C ARG A 185 -16.44 -30.22 -33.41
N GLY A 186 -15.13 -30.41 -33.53
CA GLY A 186 -14.53 -31.73 -33.74
C GLY A 186 -14.92 -32.70 -32.62
N LYS A 187 -14.85 -32.25 -31.37
CA LYS A 187 -15.18 -33.07 -30.21
C LYS A 187 -16.67 -33.42 -30.13
N ILE A 188 -17.55 -32.45 -30.37
CA ILE A 188 -19.00 -32.68 -30.46
C ILE A 188 -19.32 -33.71 -31.56
N ARG A 189 -18.74 -33.58 -32.75
CA ARG A 189 -18.94 -34.54 -33.85
C ARG A 189 -18.45 -35.93 -33.52
N HIS A 190 -17.31 -36.05 -32.83
CA HIS A 190 -16.83 -37.34 -32.34
C HIS A 190 -17.80 -37.98 -31.35
N MET A 191 -18.37 -37.19 -30.42
CA MET A 191 -19.40 -37.67 -29.49
C MET A 191 -20.67 -38.10 -30.23
N MET A 192 -21.17 -37.30 -31.18
CA MET A 192 -22.31 -37.67 -32.02
C MET A 192 -22.05 -38.96 -32.80
N THR A 193 -20.87 -39.11 -33.39
CA THR A 193 -20.51 -40.32 -34.18
C THR A 193 -20.44 -41.56 -33.28
N ARG A 194 -19.88 -41.42 -32.08
CA ARG A 194 -19.84 -42.48 -31.06
C ARG A 194 -21.24 -42.95 -30.69
N GLU A 195 -22.18 -42.02 -30.52
CA GLU A 195 -23.56 -42.37 -30.17
C GLU A 195 -24.37 -42.89 -31.37
N LYS A 196 -24.16 -42.35 -32.58
CA LYS A 196 -24.77 -42.87 -33.81
C LYS A 196 -24.39 -44.32 -34.07
N LYS A 197 -23.11 -44.68 -33.92
CA LYS A 197 -22.66 -46.07 -34.06
C LYS A 197 -23.37 -47.02 -33.09
N LYS A 198 -23.55 -46.61 -31.83
CA LYS A 198 -24.31 -47.38 -30.83
C LYS A 198 -25.79 -47.49 -31.19
N VAL A 199 -26.35 -46.48 -31.84
CA VAL A 199 -27.74 -46.49 -32.32
C VAL A 199 -27.91 -47.48 -33.47
N ASP A 200 -26.99 -47.49 -34.43
CA ASP A 200 -27.00 -48.42 -35.57
C ASP A 200 -26.88 -49.88 -35.10
N GLU A 201 -25.97 -50.15 -34.15
CA GLU A 201 -25.81 -51.47 -33.51
C GLU A 201 -27.09 -51.97 -32.79
N ILE A 202 -27.92 -51.06 -32.25
CA ILE A 202 -29.20 -51.40 -31.61
C ILE A 202 -30.28 -51.69 -32.65
N MET A 203 -30.31 -50.96 -33.77
CA MET A 203 -31.29 -51.18 -34.84
C MET A 203 -31.12 -52.56 -35.50
N ASP A 204 -29.89 -53.05 -35.64
CA ASP A 204 -29.58 -54.35 -36.23
C ASP A 204 -30.03 -55.55 -35.36
N HIS A 205 -30.32 -55.34 -34.07
CA HIS A 205 -30.63 -56.41 -33.11
C HIS A 205 -32.11 -56.53 -32.66
N ARG A 206 -33.06 -56.02 -33.46
CA ARG A 206 -34.53 -56.11 -33.25
C ARG A 206 -35.02 -55.57 -31.90
N GLY A 207 -35.26 -54.26 -31.86
CA GLY A 207 -36.22 -53.65 -30.93
C GLY A 207 -35.96 -52.17 -30.68
N VAL A 208 -36.82 -51.29 -31.20
CA VAL A 208 -36.84 -49.86 -30.87
C VAL A 208 -37.35 -49.71 -29.42
N GLY A 209 -36.44 -49.83 -28.46
CA GLY A 209 -36.69 -49.69 -27.03
C GLY A 209 -36.40 -48.30 -26.49
N THR A 210 -36.54 -48.12 -25.18
CA THR A 210 -36.24 -46.86 -24.46
C THR A 210 -34.78 -46.41 -24.64
N GLU A 211 -33.83 -47.35 -24.77
CA GLU A 211 -32.42 -47.05 -24.97
C GLU A 211 -32.13 -46.32 -26.31
N TYR A 212 -32.83 -46.70 -27.38
CA TYR A 212 -32.74 -46.02 -28.67
C TYR A 212 -33.20 -44.56 -28.54
N ALA A 213 -34.36 -44.35 -27.90
CA ALA A 213 -34.93 -43.02 -27.71
C ALA A 213 -33.98 -42.12 -26.89
N THR A 214 -33.37 -42.63 -25.83
CA THR A 214 -32.42 -41.87 -24.99
C THR A 214 -31.17 -41.45 -25.77
N LYS A 215 -30.59 -42.34 -26.60
CA LYS A 215 -29.40 -42.00 -27.40
C LYS A 215 -29.71 -41.01 -28.52
N ALA A 216 -30.86 -41.17 -29.19
CA ALA A 216 -31.32 -40.22 -30.19
C ALA A 216 -31.59 -38.82 -29.58
N GLN A 217 -32.19 -38.78 -28.39
CA GLN A 217 -32.38 -37.52 -27.64
C GLN A 217 -31.04 -36.86 -27.29
N TYR A 218 -30.03 -37.64 -26.88
CA TYR A 218 -28.72 -37.09 -26.57
C TYR A 218 -27.99 -36.55 -27.82
N ILE A 219 -28.13 -37.19 -28.98
CA ILE A 219 -27.60 -36.65 -30.26
C ILE A 219 -28.26 -35.30 -30.57
N ASN A 220 -29.59 -35.21 -30.49
CA ASN A 220 -30.31 -33.95 -30.70
C ASN A 220 -29.90 -32.87 -29.68
N PHE A 221 -29.64 -33.26 -28.44
CA PHE A 221 -29.10 -32.37 -27.42
C PHE A 221 -27.72 -31.82 -27.82
N LEU A 222 -26.80 -32.68 -28.28
CA LEU A 222 -25.47 -32.27 -28.75
C LEU A 222 -25.56 -31.35 -29.97
N GLU A 223 -26.50 -31.57 -30.89
CA GLU A 223 -26.73 -30.69 -32.04
C GLU A 223 -27.22 -29.30 -31.58
N LYS A 224 -28.14 -29.28 -30.62
CA LYS A 224 -28.62 -28.04 -30.02
C LYS A 224 -27.51 -27.33 -29.22
N LEU A 225 -26.63 -28.08 -28.55
CA LEU A 225 -25.49 -27.54 -27.81
C LEU A 225 -24.46 -26.92 -28.78
N GLU A 226 -24.12 -27.59 -29.88
CA GLU A 226 -23.25 -27.03 -30.92
C GLU A 226 -23.86 -25.75 -31.50
N SER A 227 -25.16 -25.80 -31.82
CA SER A 227 -25.90 -24.65 -32.35
C SER A 227 -25.86 -23.46 -31.40
N ASP A 228 -26.16 -23.65 -30.11
CA ASP A 228 -26.16 -22.55 -29.13
C ASP A 228 -24.74 -22.04 -28.82
N ALA A 229 -23.72 -22.90 -28.82
CA ALA A 229 -22.34 -22.54 -28.56
C ALA A 229 -21.66 -21.81 -29.74
N VAL A 230 -22.05 -22.16 -30.96
CA VAL A 230 -21.29 -21.81 -32.17
C VAL A 230 -22.03 -20.84 -33.09
N ASN A 231 -23.36 -20.79 -33.03
CA ASN A 231 -24.10 -19.78 -33.77
C ASN A 231 -23.95 -18.43 -33.08
N SER A 232 -23.68 -17.40 -33.88
CA SER A 232 -23.44 -16.07 -33.36
C SER A 232 -24.72 -15.49 -32.77
N ASN A 233 -24.88 -15.59 -31.45
CA ASN A 233 -25.73 -14.65 -30.75
C ASN A 233 -24.98 -13.30 -30.66
N PRO A 234 -25.53 -12.22 -31.22
CA PRO A 234 -24.91 -10.90 -31.12
C PRO A 234 -24.95 -10.30 -29.70
N VAL A 235 -25.72 -10.89 -28.77
CA VAL A 235 -25.81 -10.47 -27.37
C VAL A 235 -24.81 -11.23 -26.50
N ASN A 236 -24.11 -10.51 -25.62
CA ASN A 236 -23.12 -11.06 -24.69
C ASN A 236 -23.77 -11.69 -23.44
N TYR A 237 -24.52 -12.77 -23.63
CA TYR A 237 -25.09 -13.54 -22.52
C TYR A 237 -24.07 -14.05 -21.49
N PRO A 238 -22.86 -14.50 -21.88
CA PRO A 238 -21.84 -14.88 -20.90
C PRO A 238 -21.53 -13.75 -19.91
N TYR A 239 -21.37 -12.53 -20.41
CA TYR A 239 -21.07 -11.38 -19.56
C TYR A 239 -22.28 -10.95 -18.72
N ILE A 240 -23.50 -11.02 -19.26
CA ILE A 240 -24.72 -10.74 -18.49
C ILE A 240 -24.87 -11.70 -17.31
N GLU A 241 -24.66 -13.00 -17.56
CA GLU A 241 -24.71 -14.02 -16.51
C GLU A 241 -23.63 -13.78 -15.44
N TYR A 242 -22.43 -13.41 -15.87
CA TYR A 242 -21.35 -13.06 -14.96
C TYR A 242 -21.71 -11.86 -14.06
N LEU A 243 -22.30 -10.80 -14.62
CA LEU A 243 -22.76 -9.65 -13.83
C LEU A 243 -23.87 -10.02 -12.83
N PHE A 244 -24.77 -10.94 -13.20
CA PHE A 244 -25.84 -11.42 -12.32
C PHE A 244 -25.27 -12.27 -11.18
N GLN A 245 -24.36 -13.20 -11.47
CA GLN A 245 -23.69 -14.02 -10.44
C GLN A 245 -22.87 -13.17 -9.45
N LYS A 246 -22.35 -12.02 -9.90
CA LYS A 246 -21.67 -11.04 -9.05
C LYS A 246 -22.60 -10.10 -8.30
N GLY A 247 -23.92 -10.24 -8.46
CA GLY A 247 -24.93 -9.41 -7.81
C GLY A 247 -24.97 -7.97 -8.32
N ILE A 248 -24.30 -7.66 -9.44
CA ILE A 248 -24.22 -6.32 -10.00
C ILE A 248 -25.54 -5.92 -10.68
N ILE A 249 -26.15 -6.87 -11.38
CA ILE A 249 -27.52 -6.75 -11.89
C ILE A 249 -28.44 -7.67 -11.09
N ASP A 250 -29.70 -7.26 -10.94
CA ASP A 250 -30.71 -8.07 -10.26
C ASP A 250 -31.47 -9.00 -11.23
N SER A 251 -32.34 -9.83 -10.66
CA SER A 251 -33.16 -10.79 -11.40
C SER A 251 -34.10 -10.11 -12.41
N SER A 252 -34.52 -8.87 -12.17
CA SER A 252 -35.40 -8.13 -13.08
C SER A 252 -34.66 -7.73 -14.36
N ILE A 253 -33.43 -7.22 -14.22
CA ILE A 253 -32.56 -6.87 -15.35
C ILE A 253 -32.12 -8.15 -16.07
N HIS A 254 -31.73 -9.19 -15.33
CA HIS A 254 -31.33 -10.47 -15.90
C HIS A 254 -32.44 -11.10 -16.74
N SER A 255 -33.67 -11.15 -16.23
CA SER A 255 -34.82 -11.71 -16.97
C SER A 255 -35.18 -10.88 -18.20
N LYS A 256 -34.99 -9.56 -18.16
CA LYS A 256 -35.21 -8.67 -19.31
C LYS A 256 -34.17 -8.89 -20.41
N TRP A 257 -32.91 -9.15 -20.05
CA TRP A 257 -31.81 -9.29 -20.99
C TRP A 257 -31.59 -10.72 -21.47
N ILE A 258 -32.04 -11.72 -20.69
CA ILE A 258 -32.06 -13.14 -21.04
C ILE A 258 -33.49 -13.69 -20.89
N PRO A 259 -34.44 -13.25 -21.76
CA PRO A 259 -35.80 -13.80 -21.75
C PRO A 259 -35.82 -15.26 -22.24
N VAL A 260 -36.92 -15.97 -21.91
CA VAL A 260 -37.16 -17.36 -22.33
C VAL A 260 -37.16 -17.50 -23.85
N ASP A 261 -37.78 -16.53 -24.54
CA ASP A 261 -37.74 -16.39 -25.99
C ASP A 261 -36.57 -15.46 -26.35
N LYS A 262 -35.55 -15.97 -27.05
CA LYS A 262 -34.30 -15.25 -27.38
C LYS A 262 -34.56 -13.80 -27.81
N ILE A 263 -33.92 -12.83 -27.15
CA ILE A 263 -34.00 -11.40 -27.51
C ILE A 263 -33.15 -11.07 -28.74
N THR A 264 -33.61 -10.15 -29.60
CA THR A 264 -32.80 -9.67 -30.72
C THR A 264 -31.73 -8.67 -30.24
N ARG A 265 -30.66 -8.47 -31.04
CA ARG A 265 -29.63 -7.48 -30.70
C ARG A 265 -30.21 -6.08 -30.56
N LYS A 266 -31.14 -5.73 -31.44
CA LYS A 266 -31.76 -4.41 -31.48
C LYS A 266 -32.53 -4.16 -30.18
N ASP A 267 -33.41 -5.10 -29.82
CA ASP A 267 -34.21 -4.98 -28.59
C ASP A 267 -33.32 -4.99 -27.33
N PHE A 268 -32.23 -5.77 -27.34
CA PHE A 268 -31.24 -5.73 -26.26
C PHE A 268 -30.58 -4.36 -26.14
N LEU A 269 -30.09 -3.77 -27.24
CA LEU A 269 -29.44 -2.45 -27.21
C LEU A 269 -30.42 -1.34 -26.82
N GLU A 270 -31.66 -1.40 -27.30
CA GLU A 270 -32.73 -0.50 -26.85
C GLU A 270 -32.99 -0.64 -25.35
N SER A 271 -32.94 -1.87 -24.82
CA SER A 271 -33.10 -2.13 -23.38
C SER A 271 -31.91 -1.71 -22.52
N LEU A 272 -30.70 -1.71 -23.09
CA LEU A 272 -29.45 -1.28 -22.46
C LEU A 272 -29.37 0.25 -22.40
N GLY A 273 -29.93 0.93 -23.40
CA GLY A 273 -29.99 2.39 -23.48
C GLY A 273 -28.67 3.05 -23.84
N THR A 274 -28.53 4.32 -23.51
CA THR A 274 -27.26 5.06 -23.67
C THR A 274 -26.29 4.73 -22.54
N ARG A 275 -25.02 5.02 -22.75
CA ARG A 275 -23.98 4.86 -21.72
C ARG A 275 -24.31 5.70 -20.49
N GLU A 276 -24.73 6.94 -20.69
CA GLU A 276 -25.03 7.89 -19.63
C GLU A 276 -26.21 7.40 -18.79
N ASP A 277 -27.25 6.86 -19.43
CA ASP A 277 -28.41 6.30 -18.72
C ASP A 277 -28.03 5.03 -17.95
N PHE A 278 -27.25 4.15 -18.56
CA PHE A 278 -26.76 2.93 -17.91
C PHE A 278 -25.94 3.24 -16.65
N THR A 279 -24.96 4.15 -16.76
CA THR A 279 -24.17 4.61 -15.61
C THR A 279 -25.08 5.23 -14.54
N LYS A 280 -26.03 6.08 -14.91
CA LYS A 280 -26.97 6.69 -13.95
C LYS A 280 -27.79 5.65 -13.20
N ILE A 281 -28.31 4.64 -13.88
CA ILE A 281 -29.11 3.57 -13.24
C ILE A 281 -28.25 2.79 -12.24
N LEU A 282 -27.04 2.40 -12.64
CA LEU A 282 -26.12 1.67 -11.75
C LEU A 282 -25.71 2.50 -10.54
N LEU A 283 -25.35 3.77 -10.74
CA LEU A 283 -24.98 4.67 -9.65
C LEU A 283 -26.16 4.95 -8.72
N ALA A 284 -27.37 5.17 -9.24
CA ALA A 284 -28.55 5.42 -8.42
C ALA A 284 -28.88 4.21 -7.54
N LYS A 285 -28.81 3.00 -8.10
CA LYS A 285 -28.99 1.75 -7.34
C LYS A 285 -27.89 1.59 -6.29
N PHE A 286 -26.63 1.75 -6.68
CA PHE A 286 -25.48 1.68 -5.77
C PHE A 286 -25.60 2.65 -4.60
N LYS A 287 -25.92 3.92 -4.87
CA LYS A 287 -26.11 4.96 -3.84
C LYS A 287 -27.22 4.58 -2.87
N LYS A 288 -28.35 4.07 -3.38
CA LYS A 288 -29.48 3.62 -2.56
C LYS A 288 -29.12 2.41 -1.69
N ASP A 289 -28.48 1.40 -2.29
CA ASP A 289 -28.09 0.18 -1.58
C ASP A 289 -27.03 0.49 -0.51
N LEU A 290 -26.08 1.36 -0.82
CA LEU A 290 -25.07 1.87 0.10
C LEU A 290 -25.71 2.59 1.29
N LEU A 291 -26.64 3.52 1.05
CA LEU A 291 -27.35 4.22 2.14
C LEU A 291 -28.12 3.24 3.01
N ASN A 292 -28.81 2.26 2.43
CA ASN A 292 -29.54 1.24 3.19
C ASN A 292 -28.60 0.40 4.08
N GLN A 293 -27.41 0.05 3.59
CA GLN A 293 -26.39 -0.66 4.35
C GLN A 293 -25.86 0.19 5.51
N ILE A 294 -25.55 1.46 5.25
CA ILE A 294 -25.04 2.39 6.27
C ILE A 294 -26.09 2.68 7.35
N GLU A 295 -27.36 2.77 6.97
CA GLU A 295 -28.48 3.08 7.87
C GLU A 295 -28.94 1.91 8.75
N ASN A 296 -28.55 0.66 8.44
CA ASN A 296 -28.89 -0.53 9.23
C ASN A 296 -27.67 -1.19 9.92
N PRO A 297 -27.06 -0.56 10.93
CA PRO A 297 -25.90 -1.12 11.65
C PRO A 297 -26.18 -2.47 12.34
N GLN A 298 -27.44 -2.83 12.58
CA GLN A 298 -27.80 -4.11 13.22
C GLN A 298 -27.30 -5.33 12.42
N GLU A 299 -27.24 -5.25 11.08
CA GLU A 299 -26.64 -6.29 10.22
C GLU A 299 -25.11 -6.27 10.28
N MET A 300 -24.51 -5.13 10.61
CA MET A 300 -23.06 -4.93 10.73
C MET A 300 -22.53 -5.04 12.17
N LYS A 301 -23.32 -5.54 13.13
CA LYS A 301 -22.96 -5.56 14.57
C LYS A 301 -21.58 -6.14 14.90
N ASN A 302 -21.11 -7.11 14.11
CA ASN A 302 -19.78 -7.73 14.30
C ASN A 302 -18.64 -6.95 13.62
N GLN A 303 -18.96 -5.96 12.77
CA GLN A 303 -18.02 -5.16 11.98
C GLN A 303 -18.00 -3.68 12.37
N ILE A 304 -19.01 -3.18 13.09
CA ILE A 304 -19.10 -1.76 13.51
C ILE A 304 -17.81 -1.30 14.18
N THR A 305 -17.27 -2.05 15.15
CA THR A 305 -16.03 -1.66 15.84
C THR A 305 -14.84 -1.53 14.88
N ASN A 306 -14.78 -2.35 13.81
CA ASN A 306 -13.75 -2.24 12.79
C ASN A 306 -13.98 -1.03 11.88
N ILE A 307 -15.24 -0.77 11.50
CA ILE A 307 -15.64 0.39 10.69
C ILE A 307 -15.36 1.70 11.44
N GLU A 308 -15.70 1.78 12.73
CA GLU A 308 -15.40 2.94 13.59
C GLU A 308 -13.91 3.22 13.66
N LYS A 309 -13.11 2.17 13.89
CA LYS A 309 -11.66 2.28 13.93
C LYS A 309 -11.10 2.75 12.58
N LYS A 310 -11.55 2.16 11.48
CA LYS A 310 -11.13 2.52 10.12
C LYS A 310 -11.55 3.94 9.75
N ALA A 311 -12.77 4.36 10.11
CA ALA A 311 -13.25 5.72 9.91
C ALA A 311 -12.40 6.72 10.71
N SER A 312 -12.05 6.39 11.95
CA SER A 312 -11.19 7.22 12.80
C SER A 312 -9.79 7.36 12.18
N GLN A 313 -9.23 6.29 11.63
CA GLN A 313 -7.93 6.32 10.93
C GLN A 313 -8.00 7.17 9.65
N LEU A 314 -9.06 7.04 8.86
CA LEU A 314 -9.26 7.84 7.64
C LEU A 314 -9.42 9.33 7.98
N LEU A 315 -10.16 9.67 9.03
CA LEU A 315 -10.32 11.02 9.51
C LEU A 315 -9.00 11.59 10.05
N ALA A 316 -8.26 10.82 10.85
CA ALA A 316 -6.96 11.21 11.36
C ALA A 316 -5.96 11.49 10.22
N LYS A 317 -5.98 10.65 9.17
CA LYS A 317 -5.17 10.87 7.97
C LYS A 317 -5.55 12.17 7.25
N SER A 318 -6.85 12.46 7.09
CA SER A 318 -7.34 13.71 6.50
C SER A 318 -6.84 14.94 7.30
N TYR A 319 -6.86 14.87 8.63
CA TYR A 319 -6.33 15.92 9.48
C TYR A 319 -4.82 16.11 9.34
N LEU A 320 -4.06 15.02 9.27
CA LEU A 320 -2.62 15.10 9.04
C LEU A 320 -2.32 15.74 7.69
N GLU A 321 -3.06 15.39 6.64
CA GLU A 321 -2.94 16.00 5.31
C GLU A 321 -3.25 17.51 5.35
N LYS A 322 -4.27 17.95 6.11
CA LYS A 322 -4.55 19.38 6.32
C LYS A 322 -3.41 20.12 7.01
N ILE A 323 -2.82 19.51 8.04
CA ILE A 323 -1.69 20.09 8.78
C ILE A 323 -0.47 20.19 7.87
N ASP A 324 -0.16 19.12 7.13
CA ASP A 324 0.91 19.08 6.14
C ASP A 324 0.71 20.17 5.07
N ASN A 325 -0.51 20.31 4.55
CA ASN A 325 -0.84 21.31 3.53
C ASN A 325 -0.72 22.73 4.08
N LYS A 326 -1.17 22.99 5.31
CA LYS A 326 -0.96 24.28 5.97
C LYS A 326 0.53 24.56 6.16
N ALA A 327 1.32 23.59 6.58
CA ALA A 327 2.76 23.76 6.73
C ALA A 327 3.44 24.09 5.39
N LYS A 328 3.13 23.32 4.33
CA LYS A 328 3.64 23.52 2.96
C LYS A 328 3.35 24.92 2.44
N SER A 329 2.18 25.48 2.73
CA SER A 329 1.82 26.84 2.29
C SER A 329 2.80 27.94 2.74
N PHE A 330 3.63 27.69 3.77
CA PHE A 330 4.60 28.66 4.29
C PHE A 330 6.01 28.55 3.69
N TYR A 331 6.37 27.44 3.05
CA TYR A 331 7.73 27.22 2.52
C TYR A 331 7.79 26.65 1.11
N LEU A 332 6.69 26.08 0.60
CA LEU A 332 6.59 25.46 -0.72
C LEU A 332 5.82 26.38 -1.67
N THR A 333 6.44 27.52 -2.03
CA THR A 333 5.86 28.54 -2.90
C THR A 333 6.83 28.94 -4.01
N LYS A 334 6.34 29.55 -5.11
CA LYS A 334 7.24 30.03 -6.18
C LYS A 334 8.28 31.01 -5.63
N ASP A 335 7.86 31.90 -4.73
CA ASP A 335 8.74 32.84 -4.04
C ASP A 335 9.84 32.16 -3.22
N ALA A 336 9.60 30.96 -2.67
CA ALA A 336 10.62 30.19 -1.98
C ALA A 336 11.84 29.87 -2.88
N PHE A 337 11.65 29.80 -4.20
CA PHE A 337 12.72 29.62 -5.17
C PHE A 337 13.27 30.92 -5.75
N LEU A 338 12.48 31.99 -5.78
CA LEU A 338 12.80 33.23 -6.49
C LEU A 338 13.29 34.38 -5.60
N LYS A 339 12.94 34.38 -4.31
CA LYS A 339 13.19 35.51 -3.40
C LYS A 339 13.91 35.03 -2.14
N ALA A 340 14.91 35.80 -1.70
CA ALA A 340 15.57 35.53 -0.42
C ALA A 340 14.59 35.61 0.75
N ASN A 341 14.76 34.74 1.76
CA ASN A 341 13.96 34.70 2.99
C ASN A 341 12.46 34.43 2.81
N SER A 342 12.03 33.88 1.66
CA SER A 342 10.62 33.54 1.42
C SER A 342 10.17 32.20 2.00
N MET A 343 11.10 31.34 2.45
CA MET A 343 10.79 30.12 3.18
C MET A 343 10.56 30.43 4.66
N ILE A 344 9.30 30.39 5.12
CA ILE A 344 8.96 30.71 6.51
C ILE A 344 8.83 29.43 7.34
N PHE A 345 9.97 28.75 7.56
CA PHE A 345 10.03 27.47 8.27
C PHE A 345 9.48 27.55 9.70
N ASP A 346 9.71 28.65 10.42
CA ASP A 346 9.17 28.82 11.77
C ASP A 346 7.63 28.78 11.81
N LYS A 347 6.96 29.35 10.80
CA LYS A 347 5.50 29.28 10.68
C LYS A 347 5.03 27.88 10.29
N ALA A 348 5.79 27.18 9.44
CA ALA A 348 5.50 25.80 9.10
C ALA A 348 5.62 24.87 10.32
N LEU A 349 6.65 25.04 11.15
CA LEU A 349 6.80 24.31 12.42
C LEU A 349 5.66 24.62 13.39
N ASN A 350 5.20 25.88 13.44
CA ASN A 350 4.06 26.27 14.27
C ASN A 350 2.77 25.53 13.91
N ALA A 351 2.61 25.04 12.66
CA ALA A 351 1.45 24.24 12.27
C ALA A 351 1.38 22.88 12.99
N TYR A 352 2.53 22.35 13.44
CA TYR A 352 2.62 21.09 14.18
C TYR A 352 2.62 21.28 15.70
N LYS A 353 2.51 22.53 16.21
CA LYS A 353 2.34 22.76 17.64
C LYS A 353 0.99 22.21 18.11
N LEU A 354 0.99 21.60 19.29
CA LEU A 354 -0.17 20.90 19.83
C LEU A 354 -1.42 21.79 19.90
N GLU A 355 -1.27 23.05 20.30
CA GLU A 355 -2.36 24.03 20.39
C GLU A 355 -2.94 24.33 19.01
N ALA A 356 -2.07 24.59 18.03
CA ALA A 356 -2.48 24.89 16.65
C ALA A 356 -3.16 23.70 15.97
N VAL A 357 -2.66 22.48 16.23
CA VAL A 357 -3.27 21.23 15.76
C VAL A 357 -4.67 21.08 16.35
N LYS A 358 -4.81 21.22 17.68
CA LYS A 358 -6.10 21.12 18.36
C LYS A 358 -7.09 22.16 17.84
N GLU A 359 -6.69 23.42 17.73
CA GLU A 359 -7.56 24.48 17.19
C GLU A 359 -8.06 24.18 15.78
N MET A 360 -7.21 23.58 14.94
CA MET A 360 -7.58 23.20 13.58
C MET A 360 -8.61 22.07 13.53
N ILE A 361 -8.49 21.05 14.39
CA ILE A 361 -9.24 19.80 14.25
C ILE A 361 -10.36 19.62 15.29
N LEU A 362 -10.44 20.47 16.32
CA LEU A 362 -11.46 20.39 17.39
C LEU A 362 -12.89 20.52 16.86
N LYS A 363 -13.10 21.26 15.77
CA LYS A 363 -14.39 21.45 15.12
C LYS A 363 -14.38 20.75 13.76
N PRO A 364 -14.75 19.47 13.70
CA PRO A 364 -14.73 18.71 12.46
C PRO A 364 -15.78 19.23 11.49
N ASP A 365 -15.47 19.23 10.20
CA ASP A 365 -16.48 19.42 9.17
C ASP A 365 -17.40 18.18 9.17
N PRO A 366 -18.72 18.33 9.35
CA PRO A 366 -19.66 17.22 9.27
C PRO A 366 -19.55 16.40 7.96
N GLN A 367 -19.16 17.04 6.86
CA GLN A 367 -18.93 16.35 5.58
C GLN A 367 -17.70 15.46 5.60
N GLU A 368 -16.64 15.83 6.33
CA GLU A 368 -15.45 15.00 6.48
C GLU A 368 -15.70 13.79 7.37
N LEU A 369 -16.53 13.95 8.41
CA LEU A 369 -16.99 12.84 9.24
C LEU A 369 -17.82 11.85 8.41
N ALA A 370 -18.79 12.36 7.64
CA ALA A 370 -19.60 11.54 6.74
C ALA A 370 -18.72 10.81 5.72
N LYS A 371 -17.80 11.52 5.06
CA LYS A 371 -16.82 10.93 4.12
C LYS A 371 -16.01 9.82 4.76
N ALA A 372 -15.40 10.06 5.93
CA ALA A 372 -14.55 9.09 6.61
C ALA A 372 -15.34 7.83 6.99
N TYR A 373 -16.57 7.99 7.48
CA TYR A 373 -17.44 6.88 7.85
C TYR A 373 -17.89 6.07 6.62
N VAL A 374 -18.38 6.73 5.58
CA VAL A 374 -18.83 6.06 4.35
C VAL A 374 -17.66 5.30 3.68
N GLU A 375 -16.49 5.90 3.56
CA GLU A 375 -15.30 5.25 2.99
C GLU A 375 -14.78 4.10 3.88
N ALA A 376 -15.04 4.13 5.20
CA ALA A 376 -14.72 3.02 6.08
C ALA A 376 -15.60 1.80 5.84
N CYS A 377 -16.89 2.02 5.52
CA CYS A 377 -17.83 0.96 5.13
C CYS A 377 -17.47 0.29 3.80
N ALA A 378 -16.56 0.87 3.01
CA ALA A 378 -16.10 0.24 1.78
C ALA A 378 -15.49 -1.13 2.11
N PRO A 379 -15.79 -2.17 1.31
CA PRO A 379 -15.12 -3.46 1.47
C PRO A 379 -13.62 -3.20 1.47
N GLU A 380 -12.89 -3.87 2.36
CA GLU A 380 -11.44 -3.78 2.35
C GLU A 380 -11.00 -4.02 0.91
N LYS A 381 -10.26 -3.05 0.35
CA LYS A 381 -9.50 -3.34 -0.87
C LYS A 381 -8.76 -4.61 -0.50
N VAL A 382 -8.98 -5.67 -1.27
CA VAL A 382 -8.16 -6.86 -1.25
C VAL A 382 -6.79 -6.40 -1.74
N THR A 383 -6.09 -5.69 -0.85
CA THR A 383 -4.69 -5.37 -0.96
C THR A 383 -4.03 -6.73 -0.84
N THR A 384 -3.05 -6.96 -1.68
CA THR A 384 -2.29 -8.20 -1.83
C THR A 384 -1.44 -8.56 -0.63
N LYS A 385 -1.94 -8.32 0.58
CA LYS A 385 -1.27 -8.55 1.85
C LYS A 385 -2.31 -8.98 2.87
N HIS A 386 -2.71 -10.25 2.81
CA HIS A 386 -2.66 -11.23 3.90
C HIS A 386 -3.37 -12.52 3.45
N GLU A 387 -2.66 -13.63 3.64
CA GLU A 387 -3.19 -14.96 3.93
C GLU A 387 -4.18 -15.58 2.91
N GLY A 388 -3.65 -16.46 2.06
CA GLY A 388 -4.39 -17.61 1.54
C GLY A 388 -5.34 -17.40 0.36
N PHE A 389 -5.63 -16.16 -0.06
CA PHE A 389 -6.35 -15.90 -1.31
C PHE A 389 -5.38 -15.60 -2.46
N LYS A 390 -5.20 -16.61 -3.33
CA LYS A 390 -4.51 -16.47 -4.62
C LYS A 390 -5.13 -15.33 -5.42
N PHE A 391 -4.31 -14.34 -5.79
CA PHE A 391 -4.76 -13.19 -6.58
C PHE A 391 -5.15 -13.58 -8.01
N PRO A 392 -6.13 -12.88 -8.62
CA PRO A 392 -6.52 -13.06 -10.02
C PRO A 392 -5.46 -12.63 -11.06
N TYR A 393 -4.37 -11.96 -10.64
CA TYR A 393 -3.27 -11.60 -11.55
C TYR A 393 -2.56 -12.81 -12.16
N GLN A 394 -2.49 -13.90 -11.40
CA GLN A 394 -1.91 -15.15 -11.88
C GLN A 394 -2.78 -15.80 -12.95
N HIS A 395 -4.10 -15.64 -12.87
CA HIS A 395 -5.00 -16.11 -13.93
C HIS A 395 -4.67 -15.43 -15.26
N PHE A 396 -4.46 -14.11 -15.29
CA PHE A 396 -4.25 -13.41 -16.56
C PHE A 396 -2.92 -13.76 -17.24
N ILE A 397 -1.82 -13.88 -16.48
CA ILE A 397 -0.53 -14.28 -17.05
C ILE A 397 -0.50 -15.78 -17.38
N ASP A 398 -1.05 -16.65 -16.52
CA ASP A 398 -1.15 -18.08 -16.84
C ASP A 398 -2.07 -18.33 -18.03
N GLU A 399 -3.17 -17.59 -18.14
CA GLU A 399 -4.10 -17.59 -19.27
C GLU A 399 -3.40 -17.09 -20.53
N PHE A 400 -2.68 -15.97 -20.46
CA PHE A 400 -1.88 -15.47 -21.57
C PHE A 400 -0.87 -16.50 -22.05
N LEU A 401 -0.03 -17.01 -21.15
CA LEU A 401 1.05 -17.96 -21.46
C LEU A 401 0.56 -19.36 -21.81
N SER A 402 -0.68 -19.73 -21.47
CA SER A 402 -1.30 -20.99 -21.90
C SER A 402 -1.99 -20.89 -23.26
N GLN A 403 -2.35 -19.68 -23.69
CA GLN A 403 -3.04 -19.46 -24.96
C GLN A 403 -2.10 -19.14 -26.12
N ILE A 404 -0.95 -18.50 -25.86
CA ILE A 404 0.05 -18.23 -26.90
C ILE A 404 0.84 -19.50 -27.26
N LYS A 405 1.26 -19.63 -28.53
CA LYS A 405 1.98 -20.82 -29.03
C LYS A 405 3.45 -20.76 -28.58
N ILE A 406 3.73 -21.06 -27.31
CA ILE A 406 5.08 -21.10 -26.76
C ILE A 406 5.75 -22.44 -27.16
N PRO A 407 6.93 -22.41 -27.80
CA PRO A 407 7.70 -23.64 -28.01
C PRO A 407 8.01 -24.27 -26.65
N GLN A 408 7.77 -25.57 -26.48
CA GLN A 408 8.29 -26.30 -25.32
C GLN A 408 9.80 -26.42 -25.45
N SER A 409 10.51 -25.33 -25.15
CA SER A 409 11.94 -25.38 -24.96
C SER A 409 12.22 -25.81 -23.52
N ILE A 410 13.25 -26.63 -23.38
CA ILE A 410 13.82 -26.97 -22.09
C ILE A 410 14.65 -25.74 -21.67
N ASP A 411 14.06 -24.85 -20.87
CA ASP A 411 14.71 -23.65 -20.30
C ASP A 411 15.35 -23.96 -18.92
N PRO A 412 16.38 -23.19 -18.49
CA PRO A 412 17.31 -23.44 -17.40
C PRO A 412 16.71 -23.16 -16.02
N VAL A 413 15.39 -23.02 -15.90
CA VAL A 413 14.69 -22.96 -14.61
C VAL A 413 14.89 -24.25 -13.79
N SER A 414 15.32 -25.32 -14.46
CA SER A 414 15.84 -26.53 -13.83
C SER A 414 17.17 -26.34 -13.06
N ARG A 415 17.78 -25.15 -13.05
CA ARG A 415 19.03 -24.85 -12.30
C ARG A 415 18.82 -24.29 -10.88
N GLY A 416 17.59 -24.00 -10.45
CA GLY A 416 17.32 -23.41 -9.13
C GLY A 416 17.80 -21.94 -8.98
N GLY A 417 17.63 -21.36 -7.78
CA GLY A 417 18.01 -19.97 -7.46
C GLY A 417 16.83 -19.08 -7.04
N ILE A 418 16.89 -17.77 -7.30
CA ILE A 418 15.86 -16.77 -6.96
C ILE A 418 14.47 -17.14 -7.49
N PHE A 419 14.39 -17.85 -8.61
CA PHE A 419 13.11 -18.29 -9.18
C PHE A 419 12.36 -19.30 -8.30
N ASN A 420 13.03 -20.00 -7.38
CA ASN A 420 12.36 -20.87 -6.39
C ASN A 420 11.74 -20.08 -5.23
N GLU A 421 12.24 -18.86 -4.98
CA GLU A 421 11.76 -17.97 -3.92
C GLU A 421 10.67 -17.01 -4.42
N LEU A 422 10.56 -16.83 -5.74
CA LEU A 422 9.49 -16.06 -6.36
C LEU A 422 8.22 -16.90 -6.39
N GLU A 423 7.34 -16.68 -5.40
CA GLU A 423 5.99 -17.25 -5.42
C GLU A 423 5.32 -16.94 -6.76
N ASN A 424 4.73 -17.96 -7.39
CA ASN A 424 3.92 -17.83 -8.61
C ASN A 424 4.68 -17.41 -9.88
N PHE A 425 6.00 -17.62 -9.92
CA PHE A 425 6.80 -17.39 -11.13
C PHE A 425 6.47 -18.41 -12.23
N ASP A 426 6.13 -17.94 -13.43
CA ASP A 426 5.89 -18.80 -14.58
C ASP A 426 7.16 -18.96 -15.43
N PRO A 427 7.75 -20.17 -15.50
CA PRO A 427 8.96 -20.41 -16.27
C PRO A 427 8.79 -20.16 -17.77
N ARG A 428 7.56 -20.16 -18.30
CA ARG A 428 7.29 -19.92 -19.74
C ARG A 428 7.65 -18.50 -20.18
N LEU A 429 7.84 -17.56 -19.26
CA LEU A 429 8.29 -16.19 -19.54
C LEU A 429 9.72 -16.15 -20.13
N SER A 430 10.53 -17.19 -19.91
CA SER A 430 11.89 -17.31 -20.47
C SER A 430 11.90 -17.27 -21.99
N GLU A 431 10.87 -17.84 -22.62
CA GLU A 431 10.76 -17.90 -24.08
C GLU A 431 10.47 -16.52 -24.68
N ILE A 432 9.81 -15.64 -23.94
CA ILE A 432 9.59 -14.24 -24.33
C ILE A 432 10.89 -13.45 -24.15
N TYR A 433 11.68 -13.73 -23.12
CA TYR A 433 13.01 -13.13 -22.98
C TYR A 433 13.96 -13.55 -24.11
N ARG A 434 14.05 -14.85 -24.40
CA ARG A 434 14.93 -15.40 -25.45
C ARG A 434 14.54 -14.97 -26.85
N ARG A 435 13.23 -14.93 -27.10
CA ARG A 435 12.64 -14.52 -28.37
C ARG A 435 11.56 -13.49 -28.06
N PRO A 436 11.90 -12.19 -28.00
CA PRO A 436 10.93 -11.13 -27.80
C PRO A 436 9.78 -11.21 -28.80
N LEU A 437 8.56 -10.87 -28.38
CA LEU A 437 7.40 -10.81 -29.26
C LEU A 437 7.57 -9.67 -30.27
N VAL A 438 7.33 -9.96 -31.55
CA VAL A 438 7.42 -8.99 -32.65
C VAL A 438 6.04 -8.71 -33.26
N ASP A 439 5.96 -7.76 -34.18
CA ASP A 439 4.70 -7.50 -34.89
C ASP A 439 4.33 -8.68 -35.79
N GLY A 440 3.06 -9.10 -35.76
CA GLY A 440 2.59 -10.30 -36.47
C GLY A 440 3.22 -11.61 -36.00
N ASP A 441 3.70 -11.68 -34.75
CA ASP A 441 4.38 -12.87 -34.22
C ASP A 441 3.51 -14.12 -34.36
N MET A 442 4.08 -15.15 -34.98
CA MET A 442 3.39 -16.43 -35.23
C MET A 442 2.93 -17.12 -33.94
N ARG A 443 3.53 -16.79 -32.79
CA ARG A 443 3.11 -17.30 -31.48
C ARG A 443 1.80 -16.70 -30.99
N LEU A 444 1.46 -15.50 -31.48
CA LEU A 444 0.23 -14.78 -31.17
C LEU A 444 -0.87 -15.02 -32.20
N LYS A 445 -0.49 -15.48 -33.41
CA LYS A 445 -1.43 -15.76 -34.50
C LYS A 445 -2.48 -16.82 -34.11
N ASP A 446 -3.74 -16.57 -34.43
CA ASP A 446 -4.91 -17.37 -34.06
C ASP A 446 -5.17 -17.46 -32.54
N THR A 447 -4.74 -16.44 -31.76
CA THR A 447 -4.95 -16.34 -30.31
C THR A 447 -5.65 -15.03 -29.95
N PRO A 448 -6.25 -14.89 -28.75
CA PRO A 448 -6.83 -13.60 -28.29
C PRO A 448 -5.83 -12.44 -28.25
N PHE A 449 -4.53 -12.75 -28.34
CA PHE A 449 -3.43 -11.81 -28.32
C PHE A 449 -2.84 -11.55 -29.70
N GLU A 450 -3.46 -12.02 -30.80
CA GLU A 450 -2.99 -11.72 -32.16
C GLU A 450 -2.93 -10.22 -32.44
N GLY A 451 -3.87 -9.46 -31.85
CA GLY A 451 -3.94 -8.00 -31.92
C GLY A 451 -3.17 -7.27 -30.81
N LEU A 452 -2.23 -7.92 -30.11
CA LEU A 452 -1.48 -7.28 -29.02
C LEU A 452 -0.81 -6.00 -29.54
N THR A 453 -1.05 -4.87 -28.89
CA THR A 453 -0.50 -3.58 -29.34
C THR A 453 1.03 -3.56 -29.30
N ALA A 454 1.65 -2.66 -30.06
CA ALA A 454 3.11 -2.48 -30.04
C ALA A 454 3.61 -2.17 -28.62
N ASP A 455 2.93 -1.29 -27.90
CA ASP A 455 3.27 -0.91 -26.52
C ASP A 455 3.15 -2.08 -25.56
N SER A 456 2.08 -2.88 -25.66
CA SER A 456 1.90 -4.08 -24.85
C SER A 456 3.00 -5.12 -25.10
N ARG A 457 3.41 -5.33 -26.36
CA ARG A 457 4.52 -6.23 -26.69
C ARG A 457 5.84 -5.72 -26.13
N ILE A 458 6.13 -4.43 -26.28
CA ILE A 458 7.34 -3.80 -25.75
C ILE A 458 7.39 -3.93 -24.23
N ASN A 459 6.28 -3.63 -23.55
CA ASN A 459 6.20 -3.73 -22.09
C ASN A 459 6.39 -5.17 -21.59
N LEU A 460 5.80 -6.15 -22.27
CA LEU A 460 5.95 -7.55 -21.90
C LEU A 460 7.38 -8.06 -22.14
N ASN A 461 7.98 -7.70 -23.27
CA ASN A 461 9.37 -8.01 -23.58
C ASN A 461 10.32 -7.37 -22.56
N ASN A 462 10.07 -6.11 -22.18
CA ASN A 462 10.85 -5.39 -21.17
C ASN A 462 10.69 -6.02 -19.78
N ALA A 463 9.49 -6.44 -19.41
CA ALA A 463 9.24 -7.12 -18.13
C ALA A 463 10.00 -8.46 -18.06
N ALA A 464 9.93 -9.29 -19.11
CA ALA A 464 10.72 -10.51 -19.19
C ALA A 464 12.23 -10.21 -19.12
N LYS A 465 12.69 -9.21 -19.86
CA LYS A 465 14.07 -8.75 -19.87
C LYS A 465 14.56 -8.30 -18.49
N MET A 466 13.80 -7.49 -17.78
CA MET A 466 14.16 -7.03 -16.43
C MET A 466 14.34 -8.18 -15.43
N ILE A 467 13.55 -9.24 -15.55
CA ILE A 467 13.63 -10.39 -14.66
C ILE A 467 14.88 -11.24 -14.96
N TYR A 468 15.14 -11.53 -16.24
CA TYR A 468 16.23 -12.44 -16.62
C TYR A 468 17.60 -11.76 -16.76
N GLU A 469 17.69 -10.46 -17.07
CA GLU A 469 18.97 -9.74 -17.12
C GLU A 469 19.57 -9.49 -15.73
N ASN A 470 18.72 -9.35 -14.72
CA ASN A 470 19.16 -9.17 -13.34
C ASN A 470 19.34 -10.51 -12.59
N TRP A 471 19.25 -11.64 -13.28
CA TRP A 471 19.24 -12.98 -12.68
C TRP A 471 20.48 -13.25 -11.80
N ASP A 472 21.68 -12.95 -12.29
CA ASP A 472 22.92 -13.15 -11.53
C ASP A 472 22.98 -12.24 -10.30
N THR A 473 22.52 -10.98 -10.43
CA THR A 473 22.47 -10.02 -9.31
C THR A 473 21.44 -10.45 -8.26
N LEU A 474 20.30 -10.96 -8.68
CA LEU A 474 19.23 -11.43 -7.80
C LEU A 474 19.61 -12.74 -7.09
N ASN A 475 20.28 -13.67 -7.78
CA ASN A 475 20.84 -14.87 -7.14
C ASN A 475 21.92 -14.51 -6.14
N LYS A 476 22.81 -13.57 -6.48
CA LYS A 476 23.83 -13.08 -5.56
C LYS A 476 23.21 -12.43 -4.32
N ALA A 477 22.15 -11.64 -4.50
CA ALA A 477 21.39 -11.06 -3.38
C ALA A 477 20.69 -12.14 -2.52
N LEU A 478 20.23 -13.22 -3.13
CA LEU A 478 19.67 -14.37 -2.40
C LEU A 478 20.75 -15.12 -1.61
N GLU A 479 21.92 -15.35 -2.20
CA GLU A 479 23.07 -15.94 -1.50
C GLU A 479 23.52 -15.04 -0.34
N GLU A 480 23.56 -13.72 -0.55
CA GLU A 480 23.89 -12.73 0.47
C GLU A 480 22.83 -12.67 1.58
N ARG A 481 21.52 -12.81 1.27
CA ARG A 481 20.42 -12.88 2.26
C ARG A 481 20.67 -13.96 3.32
N ASP A 482 21.17 -15.13 2.92
CA ASP A 482 21.46 -16.23 3.84
C ASP A 482 22.77 -16.03 4.62
N GLN A 483 23.66 -15.17 4.11
CA GLN A 483 24.91 -14.78 4.79
C GLN A 483 24.75 -13.57 5.71
N ILE A 484 23.79 -12.67 5.45
CA ILE A 484 23.56 -11.47 6.24
C ILE A 484 23.33 -11.77 7.73
N PRO A 485 22.52 -12.76 8.14
CA PRO A 485 22.38 -13.12 9.55
C PRO A 485 23.69 -13.61 10.19
N LYS A 486 24.55 -14.28 9.41
CA LYS A 486 25.86 -14.75 9.89
C LYS A 486 26.88 -13.62 9.98
N ILE A 487 26.85 -12.68 9.04
CA ILE A 487 27.70 -11.47 9.04
C ILE A 487 27.26 -10.52 10.15
N ILE A 488 25.95 -10.31 10.33
CA ILE A 488 25.39 -9.54 11.45
C ILE A 488 25.79 -10.18 12.77
N LYS A 489 25.65 -11.50 12.91
CA LYS A 489 26.07 -12.21 14.13
C LYS A 489 27.59 -12.13 14.36
N GLN A 490 28.41 -12.28 13.32
CA GLN A 490 29.88 -12.11 13.43
C GLN A 490 30.30 -10.67 13.74
N MET A 491 29.56 -9.68 13.25
CA MET A 491 29.75 -8.27 13.61
C MET A 491 29.29 -8.00 15.04
N GLU A 492 28.13 -8.51 15.46
CA GLU A 492 27.63 -8.40 16.83
C GLU A 492 28.58 -9.07 17.84
N ASP A 493 29.09 -10.26 17.50
CA ASP A 493 30.07 -11.00 18.30
C ASP A 493 31.46 -10.32 18.25
N GLY A 494 31.86 -9.74 17.11
CA GLY A 494 33.14 -9.05 16.92
C GLY A 494 33.21 -7.64 17.51
N PHE A 495 32.08 -6.93 17.57
CA PHE A 495 31.97 -5.59 18.18
C PHE A 495 31.53 -5.65 19.65
N HIS A 496 31.33 -6.85 20.21
CA HIS A 496 30.91 -7.06 21.60
C HIS A 496 31.84 -6.36 22.62
N GLU A 497 33.15 -6.28 22.33
CA GLU A 497 34.13 -5.57 23.16
C GLU A 497 34.35 -4.10 22.77
N GLU A 498 33.95 -3.68 21.57
CA GLU A 498 34.17 -2.32 21.04
C GLU A 498 33.00 -1.36 21.33
N ILE A 499 31.78 -1.88 21.52
CA ILE A 499 30.60 -1.10 21.89
C ILE A 499 30.81 -0.30 23.20
N PRO A 500 31.40 -0.87 24.27
CA PRO A 500 31.75 -0.10 25.47
C PRO A 500 32.81 0.99 25.22
N ARG A 501 33.80 0.73 24.36
CA ARG A 501 34.86 1.69 24.00
C ARG A 501 34.35 2.83 23.13
N MET A 502 33.41 2.55 22.23
CA MET A 502 32.71 3.59 21.45
C MET A 502 31.84 4.47 22.35
N ILE A 503 31.19 3.90 23.37
CA ILE A 503 30.45 4.67 24.38
C ILE A 503 31.42 5.52 25.22
N GLU A 504 32.60 5.01 25.57
CA GLU A 504 33.64 5.79 26.26
C GLU A 504 34.21 6.91 25.39
N ILE A 505 34.48 6.67 24.10
CA ILE A 505 34.93 7.69 23.15
C ILE A 505 33.84 8.74 22.92
N MET A 506 32.57 8.36 22.81
CA MET A 506 31.45 9.30 22.71
C MET A 506 31.31 10.15 23.98
N LYS A 507 31.48 9.55 25.17
CA LYS A 507 31.54 10.30 26.45
C LYS A 507 32.78 11.21 26.53
N LEU A 508 33.92 10.82 25.95
CA LEU A 508 35.15 11.62 25.88
C LEU A 508 35.05 12.79 24.89
N ILE A 509 34.30 12.61 23.81
CA ILE A 509 33.96 13.67 22.84
C ILE A 509 32.94 14.62 23.47
N GLU A 510 31.97 14.11 24.22
CA GLU A 510 30.99 14.91 24.97
C GLU A 510 31.65 15.75 26.09
N SER A 511 32.70 15.22 26.75
CA SER A 511 33.45 15.96 27.77
C SER A 511 34.40 17.01 27.19
N ASN A 512 34.98 16.76 26.01
CA ASN A 512 35.91 17.70 25.33
C ASN A 512 35.22 18.68 24.37
N SER A 513 33.96 18.47 24.00
CA SER A 513 33.17 19.41 23.18
C SER A 513 32.57 20.56 23.98
N ARG A 514 32.70 20.54 25.32
CA ARG A 514 32.58 21.76 26.14
C ARG A 514 33.85 22.59 25.96
N SER A 515 33.85 23.48 24.96
CA SER A 515 34.96 24.43 24.78
C SER A 515 35.05 25.45 25.92
N PRO A 516 36.24 26.04 26.15
CA PRO A 516 36.60 26.82 27.32
C PRO A 516 35.90 28.18 27.34
N SER A 517 35.58 28.68 28.53
CA SER A 517 35.23 30.10 28.72
C SER A 517 36.36 31.02 28.22
N PRO A 518 36.06 32.26 27.78
CA PRO A 518 37.04 33.16 27.16
C PRO A 518 38.20 33.54 28.10
N PRO A 519 39.32 34.05 27.56
CA PRO A 519 40.46 34.47 28.38
C PRO A 519 40.10 35.70 29.22
N ILE A 520 40.27 35.59 30.53
CA ILE A 520 40.37 36.73 31.45
C ILE A 520 41.84 37.14 31.45
N HIS A 521 42.16 38.34 30.97
CA HIS A 521 43.45 38.96 31.28
C HIS A 521 43.42 39.54 32.70
N PRO A 522 44.59 39.55 33.38
CA PRO A 522 44.70 39.73 34.82
C PRO A 522 44.63 41.21 35.19
N ASP A 523 43.63 41.59 35.97
CA ASP A 523 43.82 42.31 37.23
C ASP A 523 42.46 42.80 37.71
N GLU A 524 41.89 42.03 38.65
CA GLU A 524 41.18 42.53 39.82
C GLU A 524 40.84 41.32 40.70
N THR A 525 41.84 40.87 41.48
CA THR A 525 41.62 40.01 42.65
C THR A 525 41.85 40.87 43.90
N PRO A 526 41.00 40.75 44.95
CA PRO A 526 41.50 40.04 46.13
C PRO A 526 40.45 39.38 47.06
N LYS A 527 39.20 39.10 46.64
CA LYS A 527 38.21 38.45 47.56
C LYS A 527 38.13 36.92 47.45
N HIS A 528 38.36 36.34 46.28
CA HIS A 528 38.16 34.89 46.07
C HIS A 528 39.36 34.01 46.50
N ILE A 529 40.58 34.55 46.43
CA ILE A 529 41.83 33.86 46.85
C ILE A 529 41.88 33.69 48.38
N LYS A 530 41.29 34.63 49.13
CA LYS A 530 41.16 34.52 50.60
C LYS A 530 40.22 33.37 50.99
N MET A 531 39.14 33.17 50.25
CA MET A 531 38.16 32.10 50.52
C MET A 531 38.69 30.72 50.13
N GLN A 532 39.46 30.61 49.05
CA GLN A 532 40.11 29.34 48.68
C GLN A 532 41.25 28.97 49.63
N ARG A 533 42.11 29.92 50.06
CA ARG A 533 43.11 29.62 51.10
C ARG A 533 42.48 29.23 52.44
N VAL A 534 41.40 29.89 52.84
CA VAL A 534 40.67 29.55 54.08
C VAL A 534 40.03 28.16 53.98
N ASN A 535 39.47 27.79 52.82
CA ASN A 535 38.95 26.44 52.60
C ASN A 535 40.06 25.38 52.50
N GLU A 536 41.20 25.67 51.90
CA GLU A 536 42.35 24.76 51.83
C GLU A 536 43.01 24.57 53.20
N GLU A 537 43.14 25.63 54.02
CA GLU A 537 43.57 25.51 55.43
C GLU A 537 42.55 24.72 56.26
N TYR A 538 41.26 24.94 56.06
CA TYR A 538 40.20 24.22 56.77
C TYR A 538 40.21 22.72 56.43
N GLN A 539 40.33 22.38 55.13
CA GLN A 539 40.43 20.99 54.67
C GLN A 539 41.75 20.33 55.10
N SER A 540 42.85 21.08 55.17
CA SER A 540 44.13 20.58 55.68
C SER A 540 44.09 20.30 57.19
N ARG A 541 43.37 21.12 57.98
CA ARG A 541 43.12 20.88 59.42
C ARG A 541 42.20 19.69 59.68
N ILE A 542 41.21 19.45 58.81
CA ILE A 542 40.34 18.26 58.85
C ILE A 542 41.16 17.00 58.52
N LYS A 543 42.02 17.04 57.49
CA LYS A 543 42.89 15.89 57.14
C LYS A 543 43.97 15.60 58.20
N ALA A 544 44.57 16.62 58.81
CA ALA A 544 45.55 16.43 59.89
C ALA A 544 44.92 15.88 61.19
N LYS A 545 43.64 16.19 61.47
CA LYS A 545 42.89 15.59 62.59
C LYS A 545 42.36 14.17 62.31
N ALA A 546 42.32 13.74 61.06
CA ALA A 546 41.88 12.39 60.67
C ALA A 546 43.03 11.34 60.69
N LEU A 547 44.30 11.77 60.74
CA LEU A 547 45.45 10.86 60.79
C LEU A 547 45.68 10.14 62.13
N PRO A 548 45.30 10.65 63.33
CA PRO A 548 45.41 9.87 64.57
C PRO A 548 44.31 8.79 64.70
N GLU A 549 43.19 8.89 63.97
CA GLU A 549 42.08 7.92 64.07
C GLU A 549 42.24 6.71 63.13
N GLN A 550 42.96 6.85 62.02
CA GLN A 550 43.28 5.70 61.15
C GLN A 550 44.48 4.88 61.63
N ALA A 551 45.36 5.44 62.49
CA ALA A 551 46.41 4.66 63.16
C ALA A 551 45.92 3.87 64.38
N LYS A 552 44.70 4.14 64.89
CA LYS A 552 44.05 3.32 65.93
C LYS A 552 43.18 2.20 65.38
N LYS A 553 42.60 2.35 64.17
CA LYS A 553 41.73 1.33 63.55
C LYS A 553 42.44 0.20 62.79
N VAL A 554 43.75 0.32 62.54
CA VAL A 554 44.54 -0.75 61.90
C VAL A 554 45.20 -1.69 62.94
N ALA A 555 45.05 -1.40 64.24
CA ALA A 555 45.54 -2.27 65.32
C ALA A 555 44.48 -3.23 65.89
N GLU A 556 43.23 -3.21 65.40
CA GLU A 556 42.11 -3.99 65.98
C GLU A 556 41.58 -5.13 65.09
N ASP A 557 42.08 -5.33 63.86
CA ASP A 557 41.60 -6.39 62.94
C ASP A 557 42.72 -7.31 62.39
N ASP A 558 43.74 -7.61 63.21
CA ASP A 558 44.69 -8.72 62.96
C ASP A 558 44.23 -9.98 63.73
N PRO A 559 43.88 -11.09 63.06
CA PRO A 559 43.27 -12.27 63.66
C PRO A 559 44.30 -13.16 64.36
N ALA A 560 44.85 -12.67 65.48
CA ALA A 560 45.58 -13.48 66.44
C ALA A 560 45.66 -12.77 67.80
N ILE A 561 44.56 -12.75 68.57
CA ILE A 561 44.59 -12.90 70.04
C ILE A 561 43.20 -13.39 70.48
N GLN A 562 43.21 -14.59 71.04
CA GLN A 562 42.13 -15.15 71.82
C GLN A 562 41.89 -14.32 73.09
N GLY A 563 40.63 -14.17 73.46
CA GLY A 563 40.23 -14.55 74.81
C GLY A 563 39.64 -13.46 75.70
N LYS A 564 38.55 -13.88 76.33
CA LYS A 564 38.01 -13.46 77.64
C LYS A 564 37.05 -12.26 77.58
N ILE A 565 35.75 -12.53 77.81
CA ILE A 565 35.04 -12.39 79.12
C ILE A 565 34.75 -10.89 79.33
N SER A 566 33.56 -10.39 79.64
CA SER A 566 32.23 -10.87 80.04
C SER A 566 31.49 -9.60 80.47
N GLU A 567 30.14 -9.60 80.46
CA GLU A 567 29.31 -8.84 81.44
C GLU A 567 29.44 -7.29 81.41
N THR A 568 28.46 -6.43 81.66
CA THR A 568 27.09 -6.49 82.15
C THR A 568 26.49 -5.08 81.96
N GLU A 569 25.17 -5.04 81.84
CA GLU A 569 24.26 -4.07 82.50
C GLU A 569 24.16 -2.57 82.14
N ASP A 570 22.89 -2.23 81.91
CA ASP A 570 22.06 -1.17 82.53
C ASP A 570 21.92 0.27 82.00
N GLY A 571 20.65 0.73 82.09
CA GLY A 571 20.19 2.12 82.12
C GLY A 571 19.55 2.62 80.81
N SER A 572 18.22 2.68 80.61
CA SER A 572 17.23 3.61 81.22
C SER A 572 17.70 5.08 81.11
N THR A 573 16.99 6.09 80.58
CA THR A 573 15.58 6.48 80.79
C THR A 573 15.25 7.73 79.93
N LYS A 574 13.98 7.86 79.50
CA LYS A 574 13.08 9.05 79.37
C LYS A 574 13.64 10.49 79.18
N HIS A 575 13.01 11.28 78.29
CA HIS A 575 11.98 12.26 78.68
C HIS A 575 11.24 12.93 77.50
N SER A 576 9.98 13.24 77.77
CA SER A 576 8.93 13.89 76.99
C SER A 576 8.86 15.41 77.22
N GLU A 577 8.28 16.12 76.23
CA GLU A 577 7.30 17.23 76.33
C GLU A 577 7.52 18.40 77.31
N ASN A 578 7.56 19.65 76.81
CA ASN A 578 6.38 20.54 76.72
C ASN A 578 6.71 22.02 76.41
N ASN A 579 5.91 22.57 75.49
CA ASN A 579 5.31 23.91 75.37
C ASN A 579 5.88 25.13 76.11
N SER A 580 6.07 26.20 75.35
CA SER A 580 5.33 27.48 75.50
C SER A 580 5.19 28.18 74.16
#